data_AF-A0A2R6HEC2-F1
#
_entry.id   AF-A0A2R6HEC2-F1
#
_cell.length_a   1.000
_cell.length_b   1.000
_cell.length_c   1.000
_cell.angle_alpha   90.00
_cell.angle_beta   90.00
_cell.angle_gamma   90.00
#
_symmetry.space_group_name_H-M   'P 1'
#
loop_
_entity.id
_entity.type
_entity.pdbx_description
1 polymer ?
#
loop_
_entity_poly.entity_id
_entity_poly.type
_entity_poly.pdbx_seq_one_letter_code
_entity_poly.pdbx_strand_id
1 'polypeptide(L)'
;MATRTIRVSEEVYERLDARKRGDESFTDLLGRLIERERDIYAGFGAWEGTDAPERMREAHEELNEGVGDAVDAFGELVEGTDAGDPD
;
A
#
# COMPACT_ATOMS: atom_id res chain seq x y z
N MET A 1 22.86 -14.71 22.40
CA MET A 1 21.69 -15.35 21.74
C MET A 1 22.15 -16.66 21.11
N ALA A 2 21.27 -17.66 20.99
CA ALA A 2 21.60 -18.91 20.33
C ALA A 2 21.49 -18.75 18.82
N THR A 3 22.54 -19.12 18.08
CA THR A 3 22.54 -19.11 16.61
C THR A 3 22.23 -20.51 16.10
N ARG A 4 21.47 -20.61 15.01
CA ARG A 4 21.22 -21.85 14.28
C ARG A 4 21.63 -21.68 12.83
N THR A 5 22.17 -22.75 12.24
CA THR A 5 22.52 -22.80 10.82
C THR A 5 21.43 -23.54 10.06
N ILE A 6 20.93 -22.93 8.99
CA ILE A 6 20.01 -23.56 8.04
C ILE A 6 20.70 -23.67 6.68
N ARG A 7 20.38 -24.72 5.92
CA ARG A 7 20.77 -24.82 4.51
C ARG A 7 19.64 -24.27 3.66
N VAL A 8 20.00 -23.47 2.67
CA VAL A 8 19.08 -22.92 1.66
C VAL A 8 19.59 -23.33 0.27
N SER A 9 18.71 -23.33 -0.73
CA SER A 9 19.16 -23.49 -2.11
C SER A 9 19.93 -22.25 -2.57
N GLU A 10 20.75 -22.41 -3.60
CA GLU A 10 21.50 -21.30 -4.20
C GLU A 10 20.56 -20.18 -4.67
N GLU A 11 19.45 -20.55 -5.32
CA GLU A 11 18.43 -19.58 -5.76
C GLU A 11 17.87 -18.76 -4.59
N VAL A 12 17.62 -19.38 -3.44
CA VAL A 12 17.13 -18.68 -2.25
C VAL A 12 18.22 -17.76 -1.70
N TYR A 13 19.47 -18.21 -1.68
CA TYR A 13 20.61 -17.39 -1.25
C TYR A 13 20.75 -16.13 -2.12
N GLU A 14 20.76 -16.27 -3.44
CA GLU A 14 20.85 -15.14 -4.38
C GLU A 14 19.68 -14.16 -4.21
N ARG A 15 18.45 -14.66 -4.00
CA ARG A 15 17.28 -13.82 -3.77
C ARG A 15 17.32 -13.06 -2.45
N LEU A 16 17.94 -13.64 -1.43
CA LEU A 16 18.17 -12.97 -0.15
C LEU A 16 19.27 -11.92 -0.29
N ASP A 17 20.37 -12.24 -0.97
CA ASP A 17 21.49 -11.33 -1.21
C ASP A 17 21.05 -10.08 -1.98
N ALA A 18 20.27 -10.26 -3.06
CA ALA A 18 19.71 -9.15 -3.84
C ALA A 18 18.76 -8.24 -3.04
N ARG A 19 18.20 -8.72 -1.92
CA ARG A 19 17.30 -7.96 -1.03
C ARG A 19 18.02 -7.28 0.13
N LYS A 20 19.28 -7.63 0.37
CA LYS A 20 20.12 -7.08 1.43
C LYS A 20 20.43 -5.61 1.15
N ARG A 21 20.41 -4.76 2.18
CA ARG A 21 20.67 -3.32 2.05
C ARG A 21 22.06 -2.97 2.55
N GLY A 22 22.94 -2.50 1.66
CA GLY A 22 24.31 -2.13 2.02
C GLY A 22 25.03 -3.25 2.77
N ASP A 23 25.54 -2.95 3.96
CA ASP A 23 26.29 -3.88 4.80
C ASP A 23 25.43 -4.68 5.79
N GLU A 24 24.10 -4.73 5.62
CA GLU A 24 23.14 -5.46 6.48
C GLU A 24 23.51 -6.96 6.62
N SER A 25 23.35 -7.58 7.80
CA SER A 25 23.57 -9.04 7.91
C SER A 25 22.34 -9.83 7.43
N PHE A 26 22.51 -11.11 7.08
CA PHE A 26 21.36 -11.96 6.77
C PHE A 26 20.40 -12.10 7.96
N THR A 27 20.91 -12.04 9.19
CA THR A 27 20.07 -12.05 10.40
C THR A 27 19.18 -10.81 10.45
N ASP A 28 19.72 -9.63 10.15
CA ASP A 28 18.97 -8.37 10.13
C ASP A 28 17.92 -8.37 9.02
N LEU A 29 18.29 -8.85 7.82
CA LEU A 29 17.36 -9.01 6.69
C LEU A 29 16.18 -9.91 7.05
N LEU A 30 16.46 -11.09 7.63
CA LEU A 30 15.42 -12.04 8.03
C LEU A 30 14.53 -11.47 9.14
N GLY A 31 15.12 -10.77 10.12
CA GLY A 31 14.37 -10.06 11.15
C GLY A 31 13.40 -9.04 10.55
N ARG A 32 13.91 -8.17 9.67
CA ARG A 32 13.12 -7.16 8.95
C ARG A 32 11.99 -7.76 8.10
N LEU A 33 12.24 -8.90 7.45
CA LEU A 33 11.25 -9.55 6.60
C LEU A 33 10.08 -10.10 7.44
N ILE A 34 10.39 -10.77 8.55
CA ILE A 34 9.40 -11.35 9.47
C ILE A 34 8.63 -10.24 10.20
N GLU A 35 9.31 -9.17 10.62
CA GLU A 35 8.65 -8.02 11.27
C GLU A 35 7.68 -7.32 10.34
N ARG A 36 8.04 -7.13 9.06
CA ARG A 36 7.14 -6.56 8.06
C ARG A 36 5.89 -7.43 7.84
N GLU A 37 6.05 -8.75 7.76
CA GLU A 37 4.88 -9.65 7.66
C GLU A 37 4.00 -9.52 8.91
N ARG A 38 4.59 -9.53 10.10
CA ARG A 38 3.85 -9.36 11.35
C ARG A 38 3.11 -8.02 11.41
N ASP A 39 3.64 -6.95 10.84
CA ASP A 39 2.99 -5.64 10.79
C ASP A 39 1.75 -5.65 9.86
N ILE A 40 1.86 -6.34 8.71
CA ILE A 40 0.71 -6.56 7.82
C ILE A 40 -0.37 -7.40 8.52
N TYR A 41 0.03 -8.43 9.27
CA TYR A 41 -0.90 -9.24 10.07
C TYR A 41 -1.40 -8.52 11.33
N ALA A 42 -0.68 -7.51 11.85
CA ALA A 42 -1.17 -6.69 12.95
C ALA A 42 -2.40 -5.88 12.51
N GLY A 43 -2.46 -5.45 11.25
CA GLY A 43 -3.66 -4.84 10.65
C GLY A 43 -4.84 -5.82 10.52
N PHE A 44 -4.58 -7.10 10.28
CA PHE A 44 -5.58 -8.17 10.30
C PHE A 44 -5.97 -8.53 11.74
N GLY A 45 -6.76 -7.67 12.38
CA GLY A 45 -7.28 -7.86 13.74
C GLY A 45 -7.18 -6.62 14.62
N ALA A 46 -6.31 -5.65 14.28
CA ALA A 46 -6.21 -4.37 15.02
C ALA A 46 -7.53 -3.59 15.09
N TRP A 47 -8.43 -3.82 14.15
CA TRP A 47 -9.75 -3.15 14.09
C TRP A 47 -10.90 -4.06 14.48
N GLU A 48 -10.62 -5.31 14.89
CA GLU A 48 -11.64 -6.24 15.35
C GLU A 48 -12.28 -5.71 16.63
N GLY A 49 -13.60 -5.47 16.59
CA GLY A 49 -14.35 -4.85 17.70
C GLY A 49 -14.30 -3.32 17.76
N THR A 50 -13.81 -2.66 16.71
CA THR A 50 -13.87 -1.20 16.55
C THR A 50 -14.70 -0.81 15.33
N ASP A 51 -15.24 0.40 15.30
CA ASP A 51 -15.97 0.96 14.14
C ASP A 51 -15.03 1.50 13.04
N ALA A 52 -13.73 1.18 13.11
CA ALA A 52 -12.75 1.64 12.13
C ALA A 52 -13.04 1.18 10.69
N PRO A 53 -13.54 -0.05 10.43
CA PRO A 53 -13.92 -0.47 9.08
C PRO A 53 -15.06 0.37 8.50
N GLU A 54 -16.09 0.65 9.30
CA GLU A 54 -17.24 1.47 8.92
C GLU A 54 -16.82 2.91 8.64
N ARG A 55 -16.01 3.52 9.51
CA ARG A 55 -15.46 4.88 9.32
C ARG A 55 -14.60 5.00 8.07
N MET A 56 -13.80 3.97 7.76
CA MET A 56 -12.97 3.94 6.56
C MET A 56 -13.85 3.89 5.29
N ARG A 57 -14.95 3.14 5.35
CA ARG A 57 -15.90 3.03 4.23
C ARG A 57 -16.66 4.33 4.01
N GLU A 58 -17.12 4.98 5.08
CA GLU A 58 -17.79 6.28 5.04
C GLU A 58 -16.86 7.38 4.47
N ALA A 59 -15.60 7.44 4.93
CA ALA A 59 -14.61 8.37 4.39
C ALA A 59 -14.30 8.11 2.91
N HIS A 60 -14.30 6.85 2.47
CA HIS A 60 -14.09 6.51 1.07
C HIS A 60 -15.28 6.91 0.19
N GLU A 61 -16.50 6.77 0.68
CA GLU A 61 -17.72 7.23 -0.01
C GLU A 61 -17.73 8.76 -0.14
N GLU A 62 -17.46 9.49 0.95
CA GLU A 62 -17.37 10.96 0.95
C GLU A 62 -16.31 11.48 -0.04
N LEU A 63 -15.14 10.84 -0.09
CA LEU A 63 -14.08 11.20 -1.03
C LEU A 63 -14.49 10.93 -2.49
N ASN A 64 -15.16 9.81 -2.76
CA ASN A 64 -15.62 9.49 -4.11
C ASN A 64 -16.74 10.41 -4.57
N GLU A 65 -17.67 10.78 -3.68
CA GLU A 65 -18.70 11.78 -3.98
C GLU A 65 -18.07 13.13 -4.31
N GLY A 66 -17.13 13.61 -3.49
CA GLY A 66 -16.44 14.88 -3.76
C GLY A 66 -15.63 14.88 -5.06
N VAL A 67 -15.03 13.74 -5.43
CA VAL A 67 -14.36 13.58 -6.73
C VAL A 67 -15.36 13.54 -7.88
N GLY A 68 -16.50 12.86 -7.71
CA GLY A 68 -17.59 12.84 -8.69
C GLY A 68 -18.13 14.24 -8.97
N ASP A 69 -18.46 14.98 -7.91
CA ASP A 69 -18.93 16.37 -8.00
C ASP A 69 -17.91 17.28 -8.70
N ALA A 70 -16.61 17.09 -8.41
CA ALA A 70 -15.54 17.85 -9.06
C ALA A 70 -15.39 17.51 -10.55
N VAL A 71 -15.58 16.24 -10.93
CA VAL A 71 -15.55 15.78 -12.33
C VAL A 71 -16.77 16.29 -13.09
N ASP A 72 -17.95 16.26 -12.48
CA ASP A 72 -19.20 16.74 -13.09
C ASP A 72 -19.17 18.26 -13.29
N ALA A 73 -18.73 19.02 -12.28
CA ALA A 73 -18.54 20.47 -12.39
C ALA A 73 -17.50 20.85 -13.45
N PHE A 74 -16.45 20.04 -13.62
CA PHE A 74 -15.47 20.24 -14.67
C PHE A 74 -16.05 19.92 -16.07
N GLY A 75 -16.88 18.89 -16.19
CA GLY A 75 -17.59 18.54 -17.42
C GLY A 75 -18.50 19.68 -17.90
N GLU A 76 -19.30 20.25 -17.00
CA GLU A 76 -20.21 21.37 -17.32
C GLU A 76 -19.43 22.64 -17.74
N LEU A 77 -18.26 22.88 -17.11
CA LEU A 77 -17.37 23.99 -17.48
C LEU A 77 -16.79 23.81 -18.90
N VAL A 78 -16.45 22.58 -19.29
CA VAL A 78 -15.88 22.27 -20.62
C VAL A 78 -16.98 22.29 -21.70
N GLU A 79 -18.16 21.75 -21.42
CA GLU A 79 -19.30 21.77 -22.37
C GLU A 79 -19.83 23.19 -22.65
N GLY A 80 -19.68 24.12 -21.70
CA GLY A 80 -19.98 25.55 -21.92
C GLY A 80 -19.01 26.29 -22.86
N THR A 81 -17.92 25.64 -23.31
CA THR A 81 -16.91 26.25 -24.20
C THR A 81 -17.03 25.89 -25.68
N ASP A 82 -18.06 25.11 -26.07
CA ASP A 82 -18.40 24.90 -27.49
C ASP A 82 -19.29 26.04 -28.02
N ALA A 83 -18.68 27.21 -28.19
CA ALA A 83 -19.26 28.34 -28.90
C ALA A 83 -18.17 29.08 -29.67
N GLY A 84 -17.82 28.55 -30.84
CA GLY A 84 -16.97 29.25 -31.79
C GLY A 84 -16.35 28.32 -32.81
N ASP A 85 -17.15 27.80 -33.73
CA ASP A 85 -16.70 27.33 -35.03
C ASP A 85 -16.20 28.57 -35.81
N PRO A 86 -14.90 28.72 -36.12
CA PRO A 86 -14.44 29.75 -37.03
C PRO A 86 -14.49 29.22 -38.46
N ASP A 87 -15.39 29.80 -39.27
CA ASP A 87 -15.49 29.66 -40.74
C ASP A 87 -14.13 29.71 -41.47
#